data_AF-A0A226DQX1-F1
#
_entry.id   AF-A0A226DQX1-F1
#
_cell.length_a   1.000
_cell.length_b   1.000
_cell.length_c   1.000
_cell.angle_alpha   90.00
_cell.angle_beta   90.00
_cell.angle_gamma   90.00
#
_symmetry.space_group_name_H-M   'P 1'
#
loop_
_entity.id
_entity.type
_entity.pdbx_description
1 polymer ?
#
loop_
_entity_poly.entity_id
_entity_poly.type
_entity_poly.pdbx_seq_one_letter_code
_entity_poly.pdbx_strand_id
1 'polypeptide(L)'
;MFPQPPEITEFFGAFLAYSEIMEKSHMFGKFPLHWDVTACRLVLDLDFSRDYKVLIRLGTFFIAFTIPGIGILLRSLSNKLGFFSHFKDSVPQDVIALYAVAFVVFLGIFALFSPILFIWKIYTEDEIERSFVMFQRLSRVRPKHENGIQISTKLIKVANFVVQCYANAPLILAAMCIPFNLDPLYYIMTEMQFVPDNLPNLLLRTVLFVISCTEACRLVAIAICLLLCGINLGKREMFMWGNIARRSNLRGHSLYRQISILYTIRRGPVTIILSFVVIVGFIAEVI
;
A
#
# COMPACT_ATOMS: atom_id res chain seq x y z
N MET A 1 -21.42 2.12 -15.26
CA MET A 1 -20.47 1.01 -14.99
C MET A 1 -21.26 -0.28 -15.20
N PHE A 2 -20.83 -1.16 -16.10
CA PHE A 2 -21.55 -2.43 -16.29
C PHE A 2 -21.45 -3.27 -15.00
N PRO A 3 -22.52 -3.97 -14.60
CA PRO A 3 -22.47 -4.83 -13.42
C PRO A 3 -21.39 -5.89 -13.64
N GLN A 4 -20.37 -5.91 -12.77
CA GLN A 4 -19.34 -6.93 -12.84
C GLN A 4 -19.90 -8.28 -12.37
N PRO A 5 -19.40 -9.39 -12.93
CA PRO A 5 -19.69 -10.73 -12.43
C PRO A 5 -19.48 -10.81 -10.90
N PRO A 6 -20.38 -11.48 -10.17
CA PRO A 6 -20.29 -11.57 -8.71
C PRO A 6 -18.96 -12.18 -8.28
N GLU A 7 -18.41 -13.14 -9.03
CA GLU A 7 -17.11 -13.76 -8.75
C GLU A 7 -15.97 -12.75 -8.72
N ILE A 8 -16.00 -11.74 -9.62
CA ILE A 8 -14.98 -10.69 -9.68
C ILE A 8 -15.12 -9.77 -8.49
N THR A 9 -16.35 -9.33 -8.19
CA THR A 9 -16.60 -8.45 -7.04
C THR A 9 -16.23 -9.11 -5.72
N GLU A 10 -16.47 -10.41 -5.58
CA GLU A 10 -16.11 -11.14 -4.37
C GLU A 10 -14.60 -11.39 -4.26
N PHE A 11 -13.92 -11.64 -5.38
CA PHE A 11 -12.49 -11.97 -5.38
C PHE A 11 -11.62 -10.72 -5.27
N PHE A 12 -11.88 -9.71 -6.11
CA PHE A 12 -11.09 -8.48 -6.25
C PHE A 12 -11.73 -7.26 -5.57
N GLY A 13 -12.76 -7.46 -4.74
CA GLY A 13 -13.54 -6.35 -4.20
C GLY A 13 -12.73 -5.31 -3.42
N ALA A 14 -11.59 -5.66 -2.82
CA ALA A 14 -10.68 -4.70 -2.21
C ALA A 14 -10.05 -3.73 -3.24
N PHE A 15 -9.65 -4.23 -4.41
CA PHE A 15 -9.11 -3.40 -5.49
C PHE A 15 -10.18 -2.63 -6.23
N LEU A 16 -11.39 -3.19 -6.36
CA LEU A 16 -12.52 -2.45 -6.90
C LEU A 16 -12.86 -1.26 -6.00
N ALA A 17 -12.85 -1.43 -4.68
CA ALA A 17 -13.02 -0.35 -3.71
C ALA A 17 -11.94 0.74 -3.90
N TYR A 18 -10.68 0.34 -4.00
CA TYR A 18 -9.56 1.26 -4.28
C TYR A 18 -9.77 2.04 -5.59
N SER A 19 -10.06 1.35 -6.69
CA SER A 19 -10.27 1.98 -7.99
C SER A 19 -11.48 2.93 -7.98
N GLU A 20 -12.57 2.54 -7.33
CA GLU A 20 -13.78 3.33 -7.27
C GLU A 20 -13.64 4.59 -6.40
N ILE A 21 -12.95 4.51 -5.27
CA ILE A 21 -12.86 5.63 -4.32
C ILE A 21 -11.64 6.50 -4.60
N MET A 22 -10.45 5.90 -4.72
CA MET A 22 -9.21 6.64 -4.89
C MET A 22 -8.95 6.97 -6.36
N GLU A 23 -8.94 5.99 -7.27
CA GLU A 23 -8.54 6.31 -8.66
C GLU A 23 -9.51 7.25 -9.39
N LYS A 24 -10.81 7.21 -9.04
CA LYS A 24 -11.80 8.17 -9.55
C LYS A 24 -11.72 9.54 -8.87
N SER A 25 -11.06 9.66 -7.73
CA SER A 25 -10.90 10.95 -7.04
C SER A 25 -9.96 11.87 -7.82
N HIS A 26 -10.32 13.15 -7.89
CA HIS A 26 -9.51 14.19 -8.52
C HIS A 26 -8.11 14.34 -7.88
N MET A 27 -7.99 14.06 -6.58
CA MET A 27 -6.70 14.16 -5.88
C MET A 27 -5.74 13.03 -6.28
N PHE A 28 -6.25 11.81 -6.42
CA PHE A 28 -5.41 10.62 -6.61
C PHE A 28 -5.23 10.23 -8.08
N GLY A 29 -6.28 10.21 -8.90
CA GLY A 29 -6.18 9.72 -10.28
C GLY A 29 -5.64 8.28 -10.39
N LYS A 30 -5.30 7.88 -11.63
CA LYS A 30 -4.79 6.53 -11.91
C LYS A 30 -3.37 6.30 -11.37
N PHE A 31 -3.07 5.05 -11.06
CA PHE A 31 -1.77 4.58 -10.60
C PHE A 31 -1.28 3.41 -11.47
N PRO A 32 0.04 3.17 -11.60
CA PRO A 32 0.59 2.03 -12.34
C PRO A 32 -0.05 0.69 -11.97
N LEU A 33 -0.22 0.44 -10.67
CA LEU A 33 -0.99 -0.70 -10.17
C LEU A 33 -2.48 -0.33 -10.08
N HIS A 34 -3.26 -0.73 -11.08
CA HIS A 34 -4.67 -0.37 -11.19
C HIS A 34 -5.55 -1.55 -11.63
N TRP A 35 -6.85 -1.39 -11.40
CA TRP A 35 -7.83 -2.34 -11.90
C TRP A 35 -8.20 -2.02 -13.36
N ASP A 36 -7.91 -2.95 -14.27
CA ASP A 36 -8.38 -2.85 -15.65
C ASP A 36 -9.82 -3.35 -15.75
N VAL A 37 -10.75 -2.43 -15.98
CA VAL A 37 -12.17 -2.73 -16.14
C VAL A 37 -12.43 -3.58 -17.39
N THR A 38 -11.63 -3.41 -18.45
CA THR A 38 -11.83 -4.11 -19.72
C THR A 38 -11.33 -5.54 -19.65
N ALA A 39 -10.11 -5.75 -19.12
CA ALA A 39 -9.54 -7.07 -18.93
C ALA A 39 -10.01 -7.75 -17.63
N CYS A 40 -10.76 -7.04 -16.77
CA CYS A 40 -11.28 -7.56 -15.51
C CYS A 40 -10.17 -8.17 -14.62
N ARG A 41 -9.01 -7.50 -14.56
CA ARG A 41 -7.83 -7.96 -13.83
C ARG A 41 -7.04 -6.80 -13.25
N LEU A 42 -6.25 -7.12 -12.22
CA LEU A 42 -5.28 -6.19 -11.66
C LEU A 42 -4.04 -6.16 -12.56
N VAL A 43 -3.67 -4.97 -13.03
CA VAL A 43 -2.53 -4.78 -13.94
C VAL A 43 -1.52 -3.86 -13.26
N LEU A 44 -0.25 -4.23 -13.31
CA LEU A 44 0.85 -3.32 -13.07
C LEU A 44 1.39 -2.87 -14.44
N ASP A 45 1.05 -1.64 -14.81
CA ASP A 45 1.51 -1.00 -16.04
C ASP A 45 2.65 -0.04 -15.70
N LEU A 46 3.87 -0.38 -16.12
CA LEU A 46 5.07 0.44 -15.90
C LEU A 46 5.39 1.31 -17.12
N ASP A 47 4.47 1.48 -18.07
CA ASP A 47 4.65 2.38 -19.21
C ASP A 47 4.64 3.85 -18.76
N PHE A 48 5.80 4.30 -18.30
CA PHE A 48 6.06 5.63 -17.74
C PHE A 48 5.70 6.78 -18.67
N SER A 49 5.67 6.55 -19.99
CA SER A 49 5.29 7.55 -20.99
C SER A 49 3.80 7.94 -20.88
N ARG A 50 2.95 7.03 -20.39
CA ARG A 50 1.50 7.25 -20.25
C ARG A 50 1.13 7.90 -18.91
N ASP A 51 1.90 7.60 -17.86
CA ASP A 51 1.60 7.97 -16.47
C ASP A 51 2.58 9.01 -15.86
N TYR A 52 3.05 9.97 -16.67
CA TYR A 52 3.96 11.04 -16.21
C TYR A 52 3.44 11.82 -14.99
N LYS A 53 2.11 11.93 -14.81
CA LYS A 53 1.50 12.60 -13.65
C LYS A 53 1.85 11.93 -12.33
N VAL A 54 1.94 10.60 -12.31
CA VAL A 54 2.31 9.84 -11.12
C VAL A 54 3.78 10.08 -10.79
N LEU A 55 4.65 10.08 -11.82
CA LEU A 55 6.07 10.40 -11.65
C LEU A 55 6.29 11.82 -11.10
N ILE A 56 5.57 12.83 -11.61
CA ILE A 56 5.66 14.20 -11.09
C ILE A 56 5.25 14.27 -9.62
N ARG A 57 4.17 13.57 -9.23
CA ARG A 57 3.71 13.56 -7.84
C ARG A 57 4.67 12.82 -6.91
N LEU A 58 5.22 11.69 -7.36
CA LEU A 58 6.29 10.99 -6.64
C LEU A 58 7.53 11.88 -6.49
N GLY A 59 7.96 12.55 -7.56
CA GLY A 59 9.07 13.51 -7.51
C GLY A 59 8.79 14.65 -6.52
N THR A 60 7.57 15.16 -6.52
CA THR A 60 7.12 16.18 -5.56
C THR A 60 7.15 15.66 -4.13
N PHE A 61 6.69 14.44 -3.88
CA PHE A 61 6.80 13.77 -2.58
C PHE A 61 8.25 13.67 -2.11
N PHE A 62 9.18 13.28 -2.98
CA PHE A 62 10.60 13.22 -2.63
C PHE A 62 11.18 14.61 -2.31
N ILE A 63 10.91 15.62 -3.14
CA ILE A 63 11.48 16.96 -3.00
C ILE A 63 10.88 17.72 -1.81
N ALA A 64 9.56 17.62 -1.61
CA ALA A 64 8.86 18.42 -0.61
C ALA A 64 8.77 17.75 0.77
N PHE A 65 8.90 16.43 0.84
CA PHE A 65 8.74 15.68 2.09
C PHE A 65 9.97 14.86 2.45
N THR A 66 10.40 13.94 1.58
CA THR A 66 11.46 12.98 1.91
C THR A 66 12.82 13.64 2.11
N ILE A 67 13.27 14.47 1.16
CA ILE A 67 14.57 15.17 1.24
C ILE A 67 14.60 16.12 2.47
N PRO A 68 13.60 17.00 2.67
CA PRO A 68 13.49 17.82 3.88
C PRO A 68 13.50 17.01 5.17
N GLY A 69 12.72 15.93 5.25
CA GLY A 69 12.64 15.06 6.42
C GLY A 69 13.99 14.39 6.75
N ILE A 70 14.66 13.83 5.74
CA ILE A 70 16.01 13.28 5.89
C ILE A 70 16.99 14.36 6.34
N GLY A 71 16.92 15.57 5.76
CA GLY A 71 17.76 16.70 6.17
C GLY A 71 17.60 17.05 7.65
N ILE A 72 16.36 17.11 8.14
CA ILE A 72 16.05 17.33 9.57
C ILE A 72 16.65 16.23 10.44
N LEU A 73 16.48 14.96 10.07
CA LEU A 73 16.99 13.82 10.83
C LEU A 73 18.52 13.78 10.86
N LEU A 74 19.17 13.94 9.70
CA LEU A 74 20.63 13.96 9.58
C LEU A 74 21.24 15.12 10.38
N ARG A 75 20.62 16.31 10.34
CA ARG A 75 21.02 17.46 11.17
C ARG A 75 20.94 17.12 12.65
N SER A 76 19.83 16.57 13.11
CA SER A 76 19.65 16.20 14.51
C SER A 76 20.70 15.17 14.97
N LEU A 77 20.97 14.16 14.15
CA LEU A 77 22.00 13.15 14.44
C LEU A 77 23.41 13.77 14.45
N SER A 78 23.72 14.61 13.48
CA SER A 78 25.00 15.32 13.41
C SER A 78 25.26 16.18 14.65
N ASN A 79 24.26 16.95 15.09
CA ASN A 79 24.35 17.79 16.27
C ASN A 79 24.55 16.95 17.54
N LYS A 80 23.83 15.83 17.68
CA LYS A 80 23.99 14.90 18.81
C LYS A 80 25.34 14.21 18.85
N LEU A 81 25.91 13.87 17.70
CA LEU A 81 27.20 13.19 17.58
C LEU A 81 28.38 14.17 17.61
N GLY A 82 28.13 15.48 17.59
CA GLY A 82 29.17 16.51 17.62
C GLY A 82 29.99 16.62 16.33
N PHE A 83 29.51 16.07 15.20
CA PHE A 83 30.23 16.11 13.93
C PHE A 83 30.29 17.51 13.32
N PHE A 84 29.19 18.28 13.41
CA PHE A 84 29.09 19.62 12.85
C PHE A 84 28.36 20.55 13.82
N SER A 85 29.09 21.24 14.70
CA SER A 85 28.53 22.20 15.67
C SER A 85 28.01 23.51 15.05
N HIS A 86 27.90 23.59 13.72
CA HIS A 86 27.51 24.81 13.00
C HIS A 86 26.00 25.01 12.88
N PHE A 87 25.19 23.96 12.99
CA PHE A 87 23.75 24.06 12.77
C PHE A 87 23.00 24.39 14.06
N LYS A 88 22.42 25.60 14.15
CA LYS A 88 21.58 26.00 15.28
C LYS A 88 20.34 25.10 15.36
N ASP A 89 20.15 24.33 16.43
CA ASP A 89 18.95 23.50 16.58
C ASP A 89 17.70 24.37 16.76
N SER A 90 16.93 24.54 15.68
CA SER A 90 15.65 25.25 15.67
C SER A 90 14.45 24.32 15.52
N VAL A 91 14.68 23.02 15.32
CA VAL A 91 13.62 22.03 15.13
C VAL A 91 13.19 21.45 16.48
N PRO A 92 11.90 21.52 16.85
CA PRO A 92 11.39 20.91 18.06
C PRO A 92 11.63 19.39 18.10
N GLN A 93 11.90 18.84 19.28
CA GLN A 93 12.16 17.41 19.45
C GLN A 93 10.97 16.53 19.02
N ASP A 94 9.74 16.99 19.26
CA ASP A 94 8.53 16.26 18.87
C ASP A 94 8.42 16.10 17.35
N VAL A 95 8.87 17.11 16.61
CA VAL A 95 8.89 17.10 15.14
C VAL A 95 9.94 16.13 14.63
N ILE A 96 11.13 16.14 15.22
CA ILE A 96 12.20 15.17 14.90
C ILE A 96 11.71 13.74 15.15
N ALA A 97 11.06 13.50 16.30
CA ALA A 97 10.51 12.19 16.65
C ALA A 97 9.41 11.76 15.66
N LEU A 98 8.49 12.66 15.31
CA LEU A 98 7.45 12.41 14.31
C LEU A 98 8.05 11.98 12.96
N TYR A 99 9.09 12.70 12.48
CA TYR A 99 9.75 12.38 11.23
C TYR A 99 10.55 11.07 11.29
N ALA A 100 11.18 10.77 12.42
CA ALA A 100 11.86 9.49 12.61
C ALA A 100 10.87 8.32 12.48
N VAL A 101 9.72 8.42 13.16
CA VAL A 101 8.64 7.42 13.06
C VAL A 101 8.11 7.33 11.64
N ALA A 102 7.80 8.46 11.00
CA ALA A 102 7.30 8.49 9.63
C ALA A 102 8.29 7.88 8.63
N PHE A 103 9.59 8.14 8.81
CA PHE A 103 10.65 7.60 7.96
C PHE A 103 10.81 6.09 8.13
N VAL A 104 10.79 5.58 9.37
CA VAL A 104 10.81 4.12 9.65
C VAL A 104 9.60 3.44 9.03
N VAL A 105 8.40 4.01 9.19
CA VAL A 105 7.17 3.48 8.57
C VAL A 105 7.29 3.48 7.04
N PHE A 106 7.79 4.57 6.45
CA PHE A 106 8.01 4.66 5.01
C PHE A 106 8.98 3.59 4.50
N LEU A 107 10.12 3.40 5.17
CA LEU A 107 11.09 2.36 4.83
C LEU A 107 10.49 0.95 4.98
N GLY A 108 9.72 0.70 6.04
CA GLY A 108 9.04 -0.57 6.26
C GLY A 108 8.03 -0.88 5.15
N ILE A 109 7.22 0.10 4.76
CA ILE A 109 6.29 -0.02 3.63
C ILE A 109 7.08 -0.31 2.34
N PHE A 110 8.10 0.49 2.03
CA PHE A 110 8.92 0.30 0.84
C PHE A 110 9.55 -1.10 0.79
N ALA A 111 10.09 -1.58 1.89
CA ALA A 111 10.65 -2.91 2.01
C ALA A 111 9.60 -4.02 1.81
N LEU A 112 8.38 -3.85 2.32
CA LEU A 112 7.30 -4.82 2.08
C LEU A 112 6.88 -4.87 0.61
N PHE A 113 6.89 -3.73 -0.08
CA PHE A 113 6.43 -3.62 -1.46
C PHE A 113 7.46 -3.95 -2.52
N SER A 114 8.73 -3.64 -2.28
CA SER A 114 9.78 -3.83 -3.28
C SER A 114 9.85 -5.28 -3.79
N PRO A 115 9.78 -6.33 -2.94
CA PRO A 115 9.73 -7.71 -3.41
C PRO A 115 8.50 -8.01 -4.26
N ILE A 116 7.32 -7.52 -3.85
CA ILE A 116 6.04 -7.74 -4.56
C ILE A 116 6.11 -7.14 -5.97
N LEU A 117 6.65 -5.91 -6.09
CA LEU A 117 6.84 -5.25 -7.38
C LEU A 117 7.86 -5.99 -8.25
N PHE A 118 8.98 -6.42 -7.66
CA PHE A 118 10.04 -7.11 -8.40
C PHE A 118 9.59 -8.48 -8.93
N ILE A 119 8.84 -9.24 -8.14
CA ILE A 119 8.32 -10.55 -8.56
C ILE A 119 6.95 -10.45 -9.26
N TRP A 120 6.44 -9.24 -9.50
CA TRP A 120 5.08 -9.04 -10.00
C TRP A 120 4.85 -9.79 -11.30
N LYS A 121 5.68 -9.51 -12.31
CA LYS A 121 5.61 -10.08 -13.65
C LYS A 121 6.10 -11.52 -13.73
N ILE A 122 6.91 -11.95 -12.78
CA ILE A 122 7.50 -13.30 -12.78
C ILE A 122 6.55 -14.31 -12.11
N TYR A 123 5.78 -13.88 -11.12
CA TYR A 123 5.03 -14.79 -10.26
C TYR A 123 3.65 -14.29 -9.83
N THR A 124 3.54 -13.02 -9.43
CA THR A 124 2.30 -12.52 -8.78
C THR A 124 1.12 -12.48 -9.76
N GLU A 125 1.34 -12.04 -10.99
CA GLU A 125 0.30 -11.99 -12.03
C GLU A 125 -0.27 -13.38 -12.32
N ASP A 126 0.60 -14.34 -12.63
CA ASP A 126 0.22 -15.73 -12.94
C ASP A 126 -0.45 -16.43 -11.76
N GLU A 127 0.02 -16.22 -10.53
CA GLU A 127 -0.56 -16.85 -9.34
C GLU A 127 -1.93 -16.27 -8.99
N ILE A 128 -2.14 -14.95 -9.17
CA ILE A 128 -3.46 -14.32 -9.03
C ILE A 128 -4.43 -14.90 -10.06
N GLU A 129 -4.02 -14.99 -11.34
CA GLU A 129 -4.85 -15.54 -12.40
C GLU A 129 -5.21 -17.01 -12.14
N ARG A 130 -4.21 -17.83 -11.79
CA ARG A 130 -4.41 -19.24 -11.44
C ARG A 130 -5.39 -19.40 -10.28
N SER A 131 -5.24 -18.59 -9.23
CA SER A 131 -6.11 -18.61 -8.05
C SER A 131 -7.53 -18.18 -8.41
N PHE A 132 -7.67 -17.17 -9.27
CA PHE A 132 -8.98 -16.72 -9.75
C PHE A 132 -9.68 -17.78 -10.61
N VAL A 133 -8.97 -18.42 -11.54
CA VAL A 133 -9.52 -19.54 -12.34
C VAL A 133 -9.93 -20.70 -11.44
N MET A 134 -9.11 -21.05 -10.43
CA MET A 134 -9.45 -22.08 -9.45
C MET A 134 -10.70 -21.69 -8.66
N PHE A 135 -10.80 -20.43 -8.23
CA PHE A 135 -11.95 -19.88 -7.55
C PHE A 135 -13.22 -19.99 -8.40
N GLN A 136 -13.18 -19.60 -9.67
CA GLN A 136 -14.31 -19.73 -10.60
C GLN A 136 -14.74 -21.18 -10.81
N ARG A 137 -13.78 -22.12 -10.91
CA ARG A 137 -14.10 -23.55 -11.03
C ARG A 137 -14.78 -24.06 -9.77
N LEU A 138 -14.30 -23.67 -8.58
CA LEU A 138 -14.89 -24.05 -7.31
C LEU A 138 -16.27 -23.44 -7.09
N SER A 139 -16.48 -22.18 -7.51
CA SER A 139 -17.76 -21.49 -7.36
C SER A 139 -18.87 -22.12 -8.22
N ARG A 140 -18.55 -22.62 -9.42
CA ARG A 140 -19.51 -23.30 -10.31
C ARG A 140 -20.07 -24.59 -9.74
N VAL A 141 -19.27 -25.33 -8.98
CA VAL A 141 -19.62 -26.68 -8.48
C VAL A 141 -20.25 -26.62 -7.09
N ARG A 142 -20.24 -25.45 -6.43
CA ARG A 142 -20.65 -25.31 -5.03
C ARG A 142 -21.87 -24.44 -4.84
N PRO A 143 -22.78 -24.84 -3.93
CA PRO A 143 -23.89 -24.00 -3.57
C PRO A 143 -23.39 -22.72 -2.89
N LYS A 144 -24.02 -21.59 -3.19
CA LYS A 144 -23.58 -20.23 -2.79
C LYS A 144 -23.40 -20.04 -1.28
N HIS A 145 -24.02 -20.84 -0.43
CA HIS A 145 -23.84 -20.75 1.03
C HIS A 145 -22.51 -21.36 1.52
N GLU A 146 -21.82 -22.15 0.70
CA GLU A 146 -20.56 -22.81 1.06
C GLU A 146 -19.31 -22.23 0.39
N ASN A 147 -19.48 -21.22 -0.47
CA ASN A 147 -18.37 -20.60 -1.20
C ASN A 147 -17.61 -19.55 -0.36
N GLY A 148 -18.03 -19.32 0.89
CA GLY A 148 -17.41 -18.33 1.78
C GLY A 148 -17.69 -16.87 1.41
N ILE A 149 -18.77 -16.57 0.68
CA ILE A 149 -19.15 -15.21 0.26
C ILE A 149 -19.15 -14.20 1.42
N GLN A 150 -19.62 -14.62 2.60
CA GLN A 150 -19.64 -13.76 3.80
C GLN A 150 -18.25 -13.27 4.21
N ILE A 151 -17.19 -14.04 3.94
CA ILE A 151 -15.80 -13.65 4.19
C ILE A 151 -15.44 -12.48 3.28
N SER A 152 -15.69 -12.60 1.97
CA SER A 152 -15.45 -11.52 1.00
C SER A 152 -16.26 -10.28 1.35
N THR A 153 -17.55 -10.40 1.63
CA THR A 153 -18.39 -9.23 1.96
C THR A 153 -17.87 -8.48 3.18
N LYS A 154 -17.40 -9.18 4.22
CA LYS A 154 -16.79 -8.53 5.39
C LYS A 154 -15.49 -7.82 5.02
N LEU A 155 -14.60 -8.46 4.26
CA LEU A 155 -13.33 -7.86 3.85
C LEU A 155 -13.53 -6.66 2.91
N ILE A 156 -14.52 -6.71 2.01
CA ILE A 156 -14.86 -5.60 1.11
C ILE A 156 -15.38 -4.41 1.91
N LYS A 157 -16.21 -4.62 2.94
CA LYS A 157 -16.64 -3.54 3.84
C LYS A 157 -15.46 -2.89 4.55
N VAL A 158 -14.51 -3.70 5.03
CA VAL A 158 -13.27 -3.17 5.63
C VAL A 158 -12.44 -2.40 4.60
N ALA A 159 -12.27 -2.93 3.39
CA ALA A 159 -11.55 -2.25 2.31
C ALA A 159 -12.19 -0.90 1.96
N ASN A 160 -13.51 -0.86 1.75
CA ASN A 160 -14.24 0.40 1.49
C ASN A 160 -14.01 1.43 2.59
N PHE A 161 -14.16 1.02 3.85
CA PHE A 161 -13.94 1.91 4.98
C PHE A 161 -12.51 2.46 5.01
N VAL A 162 -11.52 1.57 4.93
CA VAL A 162 -10.10 1.93 4.95
C VAL A 162 -9.75 2.87 3.80
N VAL A 163 -10.13 2.53 2.58
CA VAL A 163 -9.85 3.33 1.38
C VAL A 163 -10.51 4.71 1.49
N GLN A 164 -11.74 4.79 2.02
CA GLN A 164 -12.42 6.06 2.25
C GLN A 164 -11.73 6.91 3.32
N CYS A 165 -11.22 6.30 4.39
CA CYS A 165 -10.40 7.00 5.38
C CYS A 165 -9.12 7.57 4.74
N TYR A 166 -8.38 6.75 3.99
CA TYR A 166 -7.13 7.19 3.33
C TYR A 166 -7.37 8.18 2.18
N ALA A 167 -8.55 8.19 1.56
CA ALA A 167 -8.90 9.19 0.55
C ALA A 167 -9.05 10.60 1.15
N ASN A 168 -9.50 10.71 2.41
CA ASN A 168 -9.71 11.99 3.10
C ASN A 168 -8.52 12.39 3.98
N ALA A 169 -7.68 11.42 4.38
CA ALA A 169 -6.55 11.65 5.27
C ALA A 169 -5.58 12.77 4.83
N PRO A 170 -5.23 12.96 3.53
CA PRO A 170 -4.28 14.02 3.14
C PRO A 170 -4.75 15.42 3.53
N LEU A 171 -6.04 15.71 3.40
CA LEU A 171 -6.62 17.00 3.75
C LEU A 171 -6.68 17.20 5.27
N ILE A 172 -7.06 16.15 6.01
CA ILE A 172 -7.10 16.17 7.48
C ILE A 172 -5.68 16.39 8.04
N LEU A 173 -4.69 15.67 7.51
CA LEU A 173 -3.29 15.83 7.89
C LEU A 173 -2.78 17.24 7.56
N ALA A 174 -3.11 17.80 6.39
CA ALA A 174 -2.71 19.16 6.07
C ALA A 174 -3.32 20.19 7.03
N ALA A 175 -4.61 20.05 7.37
CA ALA A 175 -5.30 20.91 8.31
C ALA A 175 -4.72 20.84 9.74
N MET A 176 -4.14 19.69 10.13
CA MET A 176 -3.50 19.52 11.44
C MET A 176 -2.00 19.88 11.43
N CYS A 177 -1.27 19.64 10.34
CA CYS A 177 0.18 19.81 10.34
C CYS A 177 0.61 21.23 9.98
N ILE A 178 -0.04 21.86 9.01
CA ILE A 178 0.37 23.19 8.51
C ILE A 178 0.24 24.28 9.58
N PRO A 179 -0.88 24.42 10.32
CA PRO A 179 -1.02 25.49 11.31
C PRO A 179 -0.06 25.37 12.50
N PHE A 180 0.39 24.15 12.78
CA PHE A 180 1.31 23.85 13.88
C PHE A 180 2.77 23.74 13.41
N ASN A 181 3.06 24.10 12.14
CA ASN A 181 4.39 24.05 11.55
C ASN A 181 5.06 22.68 11.67
N LEU A 182 4.28 21.62 11.57
CA LEU A 182 4.77 20.25 11.64
C LEU A 182 5.31 19.76 10.30
N ASP A 183 5.06 20.46 9.18
CA ASP A 183 5.58 20.08 7.85
C ASP A 183 7.09 20.37 7.72
N PRO A 184 7.85 19.56 6.97
CA PRO A 184 9.29 19.66 7.00
C PRO A 184 9.78 20.85 6.17
N LEU A 185 8.96 21.29 5.21
CA LEU A 185 9.25 22.42 4.35
C LEU A 185 9.31 23.74 5.13
N TYR A 186 8.52 23.89 6.21
CA TYR A 186 8.62 25.03 7.13
C TYR A 186 10.08 25.29 7.59
N TYR A 187 10.76 24.24 8.05
CA TYR A 187 12.11 24.34 8.61
C TYR A 187 13.14 24.63 7.53
N ILE A 188 13.01 24.00 6.35
CA ILE A 188 13.88 24.27 5.21
C ILE A 188 13.72 25.72 4.72
N MET A 189 12.48 26.22 4.62
CA MET A 189 12.24 27.60 4.21
C MET A 189 12.81 28.61 5.20
N THR A 190 12.65 28.34 6.51
CA THR A 190 13.23 29.16 7.57
C THR A 190 14.76 29.20 7.47
N GLU A 191 15.39 28.06 7.18
CA GLU A 191 16.84 27.96 6.98
C GLU A 191 17.33 28.70 5.73
N MET A 192 16.55 28.67 4.64
CA MET A 192 16.81 29.43 3.42
C MET A 192 16.46 30.93 3.55
N GLN A 193 16.12 31.41 4.76
CA GLN A 193 15.74 32.80 5.04
C GLN A 193 14.47 33.26 4.30
N PHE A 194 13.61 32.34 3.87
CA PHE A 194 12.27 32.65 3.40
C PHE A 194 11.32 32.84 4.59
N VAL A 195 10.30 33.69 4.43
CA VAL A 195 9.23 33.86 5.42
C VAL A 195 8.15 32.80 5.18
N PRO A 196 8.07 31.73 6.00
CA PRO A 196 7.21 30.58 5.71
C PRO A 196 5.71 30.87 5.88
N ASP A 197 5.37 31.93 6.63
CA ASP A 197 4.00 32.30 6.98
C ASP A 197 3.40 33.35 6.05
N ASN A 198 4.15 33.81 5.04
CA ASN A 198 3.56 34.66 4.01
C ASN A 198 2.55 33.84 3.18
N LEU A 199 1.52 34.51 2.64
CA LEU A 199 0.43 33.81 1.93
C LEU A 199 0.93 32.91 0.78
N PRO A 200 1.84 33.34 -0.11
CA PRO A 200 2.36 32.48 -1.18
C PRO A 200 3.08 31.22 -0.67
N ASN A 201 3.93 31.34 0.35
CA ASN A 201 4.69 30.22 0.89
C ASN A 201 3.81 29.28 1.70
N LEU A 202 2.82 29.81 2.43
CA LEU A 202 1.83 29.01 3.12
C LEU A 202 0.99 28.18 2.13
N LEU A 203 0.55 28.78 1.03
CA LEU A 203 -0.16 28.06 -0.04
C LEU A 203 0.72 27.01 -0.70
N LEU A 204 1.97 27.35 -1.02
CA LEU A 204 2.94 26.41 -1.58
C LEU A 204 3.17 25.21 -0.65
N ARG A 205 3.44 25.47 0.64
CA ARG A 205 3.61 24.44 1.68
C ARG A 205 2.38 23.54 1.76
N THR A 206 1.19 24.14 1.81
CA THR A 206 -0.07 23.39 1.90
C THR A 206 -0.27 22.48 0.68
N VAL A 207 -0.09 22.99 -0.53
CA VAL A 207 -0.27 22.22 -1.76
C VAL A 207 0.75 21.09 -1.86
N LEU A 208 2.03 21.38 -1.63
CA LEU A 208 3.09 20.37 -1.69
C LEU A 208 2.91 19.30 -0.61
N PHE A 209 2.47 19.69 0.59
CA PHE A 209 2.18 18.76 1.67
C PHE A 209 0.98 17.86 1.33
N VAL A 210 -0.13 18.43 0.82
CA VAL A 210 -1.29 17.64 0.39
C VAL A 210 -0.92 16.65 -0.72
N ILE A 211 -0.14 17.06 -1.72
CA ILE A 211 0.34 16.15 -2.78
C ILE A 211 1.19 15.03 -2.19
N SER A 212 2.10 15.36 -1.29
CA SER A 212 2.98 14.38 -0.63
C SER A 212 2.19 13.37 0.21
N CYS A 213 1.25 13.85 1.02
CA CYS A 213 0.37 13.00 1.82
C CYS A 213 -0.55 12.15 0.95
N THR A 214 -1.00 12.65 -0.21
CA THR A 214 -1.81 11.89 -1.18
C THR A 214 -1.03 10.67 -1.68
N GLU A 215 0.23 10.84 -2.06
CA GLU A 215 1.07 9.71 -2.51
C GLU A 215 1.33 8.71 -1.38
N ALA A 216 1.68 9.18 -0.18
CA ALA A 216 1.86 8.32 0.99
C ALA A 216 0.59 7.52 1.33
N CYS A 217 -0.57 8.18 1.38
CA CYS A 217 -1.86 7.53 1.65
C CYS A 217 -2.23 6.52 0.55
N ARG A 218 -1.91 6.82 -0.72
CA ARG A 218 -2.13 5.87 -1.83
C ARG A 218 -1.32 4.59 -1.63
N LEU A 219 -0.03 4.72 -1.34
CA LEU A 219 0.84 3.56 -1.13
C LEU A 219 0.35 2.68 0.03
N VAL A 220 -0.06 3.30 1.15
CA VAL A 220 -0.60 2.57 2.30
C VAL A 220 -1.93 1.88 1.95
N ALA A 221 -2.84 2.57 1.28
CA ALA A 221 -4.13 2.01 0.88
C ALA A 221 -3.99 0.82 -0.07
N ILE A 222 -3.09 0.92 -1.07
CA ILE A 222 -2.75 -0.20 -1.96
C ILE A 222 -2.21 -1.38 -1.14
N ALA A 223 -1.39 -1.14 -0.12
CA ALA A 223 -0.79 -2.18 0.72
C ALA A 223 -1.86 -2.98 1.43
N ILE A 224 -2.79 -2.25 2.04
CA ILE A 224 -3.90 -2.84 2.75
C ILE A 224 -4.82 -3.58 1.77
N CYS A 225 -5.05 -3.06 0.57
CA CYS A 225 -5.84 -3.76 -0.45
C CYS A 225 -5.20 -5.07 -0.91
N LEU A 226 -3.88 -5.09 -1.15
CA LEU A 226 -3.12 -6.30 -1.46
C LEU A 226 -3.22 -7.32 -0.33
N LEU A 227 -3.02 -6.88 0.92
CA LEU A 227 -3.10 -7.74 2.09
C LEU A 227 -4.51 -8.31 2.28
N LEU A 228 -5.55 -7.48 2.17
CA LEU A 228 -6.94 -7.92 2.26
C LEU A 228 -7.30 -8.88 1.13
N CYS A 229 -6.79 -8.66 -0.10
CA CYS A 229 -6.96 -9.58 -1.22
C CYS A 229 -6.30 -10.93 -0.94
N GLY A 230 -5.05 -10.93 -0.45
CA GLY A 230 -4.34 -12.15 -0.06
C GLY A 230 -5.06 -12.91 1.07
N ILE A 231 -5.56 -12.21 2.09
CA ILE A 231 -6.37 -12.79 3.17
C ILE A 231 -7.68 -13.38 2.63
N ASN A 232 -8.36 -12.66 1.73
CA ASN A 232 -9.61 -13.12 1.11
C ASN A 232 -9.36 -14.44 0.36
N LEU A 233 -8.32 -14.46 -0.48
CA LEU A 233 -7.93 -15.60 -1.28
C LEU A 233 -7.61 -16.80 -0.38
N GLY A 234 -6.71 -16.64 0.60
CA GLY A 234 -6.32 -17.70 1.52
C GLY A 234 -7.48 -18.22 2.37
N LYS A 235 -8.27 -17.33 3.00
CA LYS A 235 -9.39 -17.74 3.88
C LYS A 235 -10.50 -18.41 3.10
N ARG A 236 -10.83 -17.94 1.89
CA ARG A 236 -11.91 -18.54 1.09
C ARG A 236 -11.51 -19.87 0.49
N GLU A 237 -10.30 -19.98 -0.05
CA GLU A 237 -9.76 -21.27 -0.51
C GLU A 237 -9.82 -22.31 0.62
N MET A 238 -9.30 -21.96 1.80
CA MET A 238 -9.31 -22.84 2.98
C MET A 238 -10.73 -23.22 3.45
N PHE A 239 -11.65 -22.24 3.53
CA PHE A 239 -13.04 -22.49 3.92
C PHE A 239 -13.73 -23.44 2.93
N MET A 240 -13.55 -23.17 1.65
CA MET A 240 -14.07 -24.01 0.59
C MET A 240 -13.50 -25.42 0.72
N TRP A 241 -12.19 -25.60 0.75
CA TRP A 241 -11.59 -26.93 0.83
C TRP A 241 -12.02 -27.70 2.08
N GLY A 242 -12.06 -27.05 3.25
CA GLY A 242 -12.54 -27.66 4.49
C GLY A 242 -13.96 -28.21 4.36
N ASN A 243 -14.86 -27.46 3.73
CA ASN A 243 -16.23 -27.90 3.47
C ASN A 243 -16.32 -29.07 2.46
N ILE A 244 -15.42 -29.17 1.47
CA ILE A 244 -15.41 -30.34 0.56
C ILE A 244 -14.87 -31.57 1.28
N ALA A 245 -13.79 -31.42 2.04
CA ALA A 245 -13.19 -32.52 2.79
C ALA A 245 -14.19 -33.15 3.77
N ARG A 246 -15.03 -32.35 4.43
CA ARG A 246 -16.10 -32.82 5.31
C ARG A 246 -17.18 -33.66 4.62
N ARG A 247 -17.39 -33.49 3.30
CA ARG A 247 -18.43 -34.20 2.54
C ARG A 247 -17.98 -35.55 1.98
N SER A 248 -16.68 -35.81 1.85
CA SER A 248 -16.15 -37.06 1.27
C SER A 248 -14.69 -37.30 1.64
N ASN A 249 -14.40 -38.41 2.34
CA ASN A 249 -13.04 -38.78 2.74
C ASN A 249 -12.10 -39.02 1.53
N LEU A 250 -12.59 -39.69 0.48
CA LEU A 250 -11.82 -39.99 -0.74
C LEU A 250 -11.48 -38.71 -1.54
N ARG A 251 -12.46 -37.82 -1.75
CA ARG A 251 -12.19 -36.51 -2.38
C ARG A 251 -11.34 -35.61 -1.49
N GLY A 252 -11.52 -35.70 -0.16
CA GLY A 252 -10.69 -35.01 0.83
C GLY A 252 -9.20 -35.34 0.67
N HIS A 253 -8.84 -36.63 0.53
CA HIS A 253 -7.45 -37.03 0.30
C HIS A 253 -6.87 -36.53 -1.04
N SER A 254 -7.65 -36.58 -2.13
CA SER A 254 -7.23 -36.02 -3.42
C SER A 254 -7.00 -34.51 -3.35
N LEU A 255 -7.88 -33.78 -2.67
CA LEU A 255 -7.74 -32.35 -2.40
C LEU A 255 -6.52 -32.06 -1.54
N TYR A 256 -6.26 -32.86 -0.50
CA TYR A 256 -5.10 -32.68 0.36
C TYR A 256 -3.79 -32.78 -0.44
N ARG A 257 -3.71 -33.70 -1.41
CA ARG A 257 -2.57 -33.81 -2.33
C ARG A 257 -2.43 -32.58 -3.24
N GLN A 258 -3.53 -32.04 -3.76
CA GLN A 258 -3.49 -30.82 -4.56
C GLN A 258 -3.06 -29.61 -3.73
N ILE A 259 -3.53 -29.50 -2.48
CA ILE A 259 -3.13 -28.48 -1.52
C ILE A 259 -1.64 -28.60 -1.19
N SER A 260 -1.12 -29.81 -0.97
CA SER A 260 0.30 -30.00 -0.67
C SER A 260 1.18 -29.59 -1.84
N ILE A 261 0.78 -29.88 -3.09
CA ILE A 261 1.48 -29.43 -4.29
C ILE A 261 1.44 -27.90 -4.40
N LEU A 262 0.26 -27.30 -4.23
CA LEU A 262 0.08 -25.85 -4.29
C LEU A 262 0.91 -25.14 -3.21
N TYR A 263 0.90 -25.67 -1.99
CA TYR A 263 1.68 -25.16 -0.86
C TYR A 263 3.18 -25.28 -1.13
N THR A 264 3.63 -26.40 -1.73
CA THR A 264 5.04 -26.60 -2.11
C THR A 264 5.50 -25.59 -3.16
N ILE A 265 4.64 -25.28 -4.15
CA ILE A 265 4.93 -24.28 -5.18
C ILE A 265 4.93 -22.86 -4.60
N ARG A 266 3.93 -22.52 -3.77
CA ARG A 266 3.83 -21.20 -3.11
C ARG A 266 4.94 -20.97 -2.08
N ARG A 267 5.51 -22.03 -1.51
CA ARG A 267 6.54 -21.95 -0.46
C ARG A 267 7.78 -21.17 -0.91
N GLY A 268 8.25 -21.34 -2.14
CA GLY A 268 9.47 -20.66 -2.61
C GLY A 268 9.36 -19.13 -2.53
N PRO A 269 8.44 -18.51 -3.27
CA PRO A 269 8.24 -17.05 -3.24
C PRO A 269 7.86 -16.52 -1.87
N VAL A 270 7.01 -17.23 -1.12
CA VAL A 270 6.65 -16.85 0.26
C VAL A 270 7.88 -16.87 1.17
N THR A 271 8.76 -17.87 1.03
CA THR A 271 10.01 -17.94 1.80
C THR A 271 10.95 -16.80 1.41
N ILE A 272 11.05 -16.44 0.12
CA ILE A 272 11.85 -15.31 -0.33
C ILE A 272 11.34 -13.99 0.27
N ILE A 273 10.02 -13.74 0.21
CA ILE A 273 9.41 -12.56 0.81
C ILE A 273 9.65 -12.53 2.32
N LEU A 274 9.41 -13.65 3.01
CA LEU A 274 9.55 -13.72 4.46
C LEU A 274 11.01 -13.55 4.89
N SER A 275 11.96 -14.16 4.20
CA SER A 275 13.40 -13.97 4.42
C SER A 275 13.80 -12.51 4.18
N PHE A 276 13.29 -11.87 3.13
CA PHE A 276 13.57 -10.45 2.88
C PHE A 276 13.02 -9.56 4.00
N VAL A 277 11.79 -9.79 4.45
CA VAL A 277 11.17 -9.06 5.56
C VAL A 277 11.96 -9.27 6.86
N VAL A 278 12.39 -10.49 7.16
CA VAL A 278 13.21 -10.79 8.34
C VAL A 278 14.57 -10.10 8.26
N ILE A 279 15.24 -10.13 7.11
CA ILE A 279 16.53 -9.46 6.91
C ILE A 279 16.38 -7.95 7.10
N VAL A 280 15.39 -7.33 6.47
CA VAL A 280 15.15 -5.89 6.63
C VAL A 280 14.76 -5.53 8.05
N GLY A 281 13.89 -6.33 8.69
CA GLY A 281 13.49 -6.13 10.08
C GLY A 281 14.68 -6.23 11.03
N PHE A 282 15.55 -7.22 10.84
CA PHE A 282 16.77 -7.38 11.61
C PHE A 282 17.74 -6.20 11.40
N ILE A 283 17.94 -5.75 10.16
CA ILE A 283 18.77 -4.58 9.86
C ILE A 283 18.19 -3.33 10.54
N ALA A 284 16.87 -3.15 10.52
CA ALA A 284 16.21 -2.01 11.15
C ALA A 284 16.21 -2.06 12.70
N GLU A 285 16.29 -3.25 13.30
CA GLU A 285 16.45 -3.41 14.75
C GLU A 285 17.88 -3.15 15.23
N VAL A 286 18.87 -3.51 14.41
CA VAL A 286 20.30 -3.37 14.73
C VAL A 286 20.83 -1.94 14.51
N ILE A 287 20.22 -1.17 13.60
CA ILE A 287 20.54 0.25 13.34
C ILE A 287 19.84 1.14 14.35
#